data_AF-A0A3B3WYX1-F1
#
_entry.id   AF-A0A3B3WYX1-F1
#
_cell.length_a   1.000
_cell.length_b   1.000
_cell.length_c   1.000
_cell.angle_alpha   90.00
_cell.angle_beta   90.00
_cell.angle_gamma   90.00
#
_symmetry.space_group_name_H-M   'P 1'
#
loop_
_entity.id
_entity.type
_entity.pdbx_description
1 polymer ?
#
loop_
_entity_poly.entity_id
_entity_poly.type
_entity_poly.pdbx_seq_one_letter_code
_entity_poly.pdbx_strand_id
1 'polypeptide(L)' 'MDQQNLRQSKRQKEVGSYVTPFPVRVHIITWNVGSATPPDDITALLGLNVGDGNTDMYIIG' A
#
# COMPACT_ATOMS: atom_id res chain seq x y z
N MET A 1 -32.73 -24.97 24.76
CA MET A 1 -31.70 -24.92 23.68
C MET A 1 -32.08 -23.70 22.86
N ASP A 2 -31.40 -22.58 23.10
CA ASP A 2 -32.05 -21.27 23.03
C ASP A 2 -31.78 -20.57 21.69
N GLN A 3 -32.86 -20.11 21.05
CA GLN A 3 -32.81 -19.41 19.75
C GLN A 3 -31.93 -18.15 19.75
N GLN A 4 -31.60 -17.63 20.93
CA GLN A 4 -30.69 -16.50 21.08
C GLN A 4 -29.24 -16.85 20.69
N ASN A 5 -28.78 -18.08 20.93
CA ASN A 5 -27.45 -18.55 20.52
C ASN A 5 -27.33 -18.70 18.99
N LEU A 6 -28.42 -19.07 18.32
CA LEU A 6 -28.47 -19.19 16.86
C LEU A 6 -28.36 -17.83 16.15
N ARG A 7 -28.85 -16.76 16.76
CA ARG A 7 -28.69 -15.39 16.24
C ARG A 7 -27.27 -14.86 16.43
N GLN A 8 -26.58 -15.28 17.50
CA GLN A 8 -25.18 -14.92 17.72
C GLN A 8 -24.23 -15.68 16.78
N SER A 9 -24.52 -16.95 16.49
CA SER A 9 -23.77 -17.75 15.51
C SER A 9 -23.82 -17.13 14.09
N LYS A 10 -24.98 -16.62 13.65
CA LYS A 10 -25.10 -15.91 12.35
C LYS A 10 -24.42 -14.54 12.29
N ARG A 11 -23.84 -14.07 13.40
CA ARG A 11 -23.11 -12.80 13.49
C ARG A 11 -21.61 -13.01 13.73
N GLN A 12 -21.07 -14.21 13.49
CA GLN A 12 -19.67 -14.34 13.12
C GLN A 12 -19.52 -13.73 11.73
N LYS A 13 -19.15 -12.46 11.73
CA LYS A 13 -19.01 -11.62 10.54
C LYS A 13 -18.10 -12.34 9.55
N GLU A 14 -18.62 -12.60 8.35
CA GLU A 14 -17.80 -12.90 7.18
C GLU A 14 -16.79 -11.76 7.04
N VAL A 15 -15.52 -12.04 7.36
CA VAL A 15 -14.41 -11.16 7.00
C VAL A 15 -14.24 -11.36 5.50
N GLY A 16 -14.96 -10.58 4.71
CA GLY A 16 -14.81 -10.59 3.25
C GLY A 16 -13.37 -10.22 2.89
N SER A 17 -12.66 -11.14 2.25
CA SER A 17 -11.34 -10.86 1.68
C SER A 17 -11.53 -10.18 0.33
N TYR A 18 -11.00 -8.96 0.17
CA TYR A 18 -10.94 -8.30 -1.12
C TYR A 18 -9.71 -8.78 -1.85
N VAL A 19 -9.89 -9.73 -2.78
CA VAL A 19 -8.85 -10.09 -3.74
C VAL A 19 -8.99 -9.16 -4.93
N THR A 20 -8.06 -8.23 -5.10
CA THR A 20 -7.99 -7.44 -6.32
C THR A 20 -7.46 -8.32 -7.45
N PRO A 21 -8.05 -8.27 -8.66
CA PRO A 21 -7.58 -9.07 -9.80
C PRO A 21 -6.17 -8.67 -10.27
N PHE A 22 -5.67 -7.51 -9.82
CA PHE A 22 -4.33 -7.01 -10.11
C PHE A 22 -3.63 -6.62 -8.80
N PRO A 23 -2.37 -7.04 -8.59
CA PRO A 23 -1.57 -6.57 -7.46
C PRO A 23 -1.21 -5.10 -7.67
N VAL A 24 -1.32 -4.29 -6.61
CA VAL A 24 -0.81 -2.92 -6.61
C VAL A 24 0.66 -2.93 -6.17
N ARG A 25 1.54 -2.36 -6.99
CA ARG A 25 2.98 -2.28 -6.74
C ARG A 25 3.32 -0.90 -6.21
N VAL A 26 3.63 -0.85 -4.91
CA VAL A 26 3.98 0.37 -4.19
C VAL A 26 5.46 0.34 -3.84
N HIS A 27 6.17 1.41 -4.18
CA HIS A 27 7.57 1.60 -3.83
C HIS A 27 7.66 2.70 -2.76
N ILE A 28 8.20 2.33 -1.59
CA ILE A 28 8.40 3.26 -0.48
C ILE A 28 9.87 3.60 -0.40
N ILE A 29 10.17 4.90 -0.47
CA ILE A 29 11.51 5.44 -0.44
C ILE A 29 11.59 6.38 0.74
N THR A 30 12.66 6.30 1.52
CA THR A 30 12.96 7.31 2.52
C THR A 30 14.36 7.83 2.34
N TRP A 31 14.52 9.15 2.45
CA TRP A 31 15.81 9.81 2.32
C TRP A 31 15.96 10.97 3.30
N ASN A 32 17.00 10.90 4.14
CA ASN A 32 17.42 12.03 4.94
C ASN A 32 18.29 12.98 4.12
N VAL A 33 17.76 14.17 3.82
CA VAL A 33 18.44 15.21 3.03
C VAL A 33 19.51 15.96 3.85
N GLY A 34 19.57 15.77 5.17
CA GLY A 34 20.64 16.31 6.01
C GLY A 34 20.70 17.83 6.05
N SER A 35 19.54 18.50 6.10
CA SER A 35 19.36 19.97 6.03
C SER A 35 19.87 20.67 4.76
N ALA A 36 20.42 19.91 3.80
CA ALA A 36 20.82 20.44 2.51
C ALA A 36 19.59 20.69 1.61
N THR A 37 19.80 21.45 0.55
CA THR A 37 18.82 21.50 -0.56
C THR A 37 19.00 20.25 -1.42
N PRO A 38 17.95 19.45 -1.68
CA PRO A 38 18.08 18.31 -2.58
C PRO A 38 18.40 18.80 -4.01
N PRO A 39 19.07 17.98 -4.84
CA PRO A 39 19.26 18.31 -6.25
C PRO A 39 17.93 18.53 -6.98
N ASP A 40 17.95 19.35 -8.03
CA ASP A 40 16.75 19.62 -8.85
C ASP A 40 16.18 18.36 -9.53
N ASP A 41 17.05 17.37 -9.82
CA ASP A 41 16.66 16.05 -10.30
C ASP A 41 17.11 14.95 -9.33
N ILE A 42 16.14 14.21 -8.82
CA ILE A 42 16.31 13.12 -7.85
C ILE A 42 15.99 11.75 -8.46
N THR A 43 15.64 11.69 -9.75
CA THR A 43 15.14 10.49 -10.43
C THR A 43 16.11 9.32 -10.31
N ALA A 44 17.37 9.55 -10.68
CA ALA A 44 18.41 8.53 -10.59
C ALA A 44 18.79 8.22 -9.12
N LEU A 45 18.81 9.24 -8.26
CA LEU A 45 19.17 9.09 -6.84
C LEU A 45 18.17 8.19 -6.09
N LEU A 46 16.88 8.36 -6.36
CA LEU A 46 15.80 7.63 -5.72
C LEU A 46 15.34 6.40 -6.52
N GLY A 47 15.96 6.13 -7.68
CA GLY A 47 15.58 5.01 -8.54
C GLY A 47 14.14 5.09 -9.06
N LEU A 48 13.66 6.30 -9.36
CA LEU A 48 12.32 6.52 -9.91
C LEU A 48 12.32 6.13 -11.39
N ASN A 49 11.55 5.11 -11.74
CA ASN A 49 11.43 4.62 -13.11
C ASN A 49 10.02 4.91 -13.64
N VAL A 50 9.66 6.20 -13.69
CA VAL A 50 8.33 6.61 -14.18
C VAL A 50 8.17 6.15 -15.64
N GLY A 51 7.19 5.29 -15.88
CA GLY A 51 6.86 4.79 -17.22
C GLY A 51 7.39 3.39 -17.55
N ASP A 52 8.10 2.71 -16.63
CA ASP A 52 8.49 1.31 -16.82
C ASP A 52 7.33 0.31 -16.66
N GLY A 53 6.16 0.78 -16.22
CA GLY A 53 4.98 -0.01 -15.99
C GLY A 53 5.11 -0.99 -14.83
N ASN A 54 6.15 -0.86 -13.99
CA ASN A 54 6.44 -1.74 -12.85
C ASN A 54 6.06 -1.16 -11.49
N THR A 55 5.87 0.16 -11.41
CA THR A 55 5.43 0.82 -10.18
C THR A 55 4.14 1.59 -10.43
N ASP A 56 3.12 1.30 -9.61
CA ASP A 56 1.83 1.99 -9.71
C ASP A 56 1.82 3.25 -8.84
N MET A 57 2.59 3.24 -7.73
CA MET A 57 2.69 4.37 -6.81
C MET A 57 4.05 4.44 -6.10
N TYR A 58 4.58 5.65 -5.99
CA TYR A 58 5.72 5.98 -5.12
C TYR A 58 5.26 6.74 -3.88
N ILE A 59 5.78 6.37 -2.71
CA ILE A 59 5.66 7.13 -1.47
C ILE A 59 7.07 7.53 -1.07
N ILE A 60 7.33 8.84 -0.92
CA ILE A 60 8.65 9.40 -0.61
C ILE A 60 8.54 10.21 0.69
N GLY A 61 9.43 9.94 1.65
CA GLY A 61 9.43 10.56 2.98
C GLY A 61 10.82 10.86 3.53
#